data_AF-A0A7C7BW11-F1
#
_entry.id   AF-A0A7C7BW11-F1
#
_cell.length_a   1.000
_cell.length_b   1.000
_cell.length_c   1.000
_cell.angle_alpha   90.00
_cell.angle_beta   90.00
_cell.angle_gamma   90.00
#
_symmetry.space_group_name_H-M   'P 1'
#
loop_
_entity.id
_entity.type
_entity.pdbx_description
1 polymer ?
#
loop_
_entity_poly.entity_id
_entity_poly.type
_entity_poly.pdbx_seq_one_letter_code
_entity_poly.pdbx_strand_id
1 'polypeptide(L)'
;MQNLDLSSIDAEVSYNPTPKITINDSLCDEYLVQLYFKYRGEWTLSHADYKFPAYTFFYSYITTRNKWRFKVYGFVGDAFKLLLQNTYDETGQRVVFNLHSESSKIDAAHISKAIEFQKQNCCIVFVKTRFSNLLKNLGNPFVRVVDTSVDINNIYATFDIRQNEILTRQHSDWTSSKHWPERGKALETFNHQHNWLYYSQEDVFDDIIDYE
;
A
#
# COMPACT_ATOMS: atom_id res chain seq x y z
N MET A 1 23.81 -1.76 1.96
CA MET A 1 23.37 -3.01 2.62
C MET A 1 22.43 -3.73 1.69
N GLN A 2 22.77 -4.94 1.26
CA GLN A 2 21.88 -5.78 0.45
C GLN A 2 20.62 -6.10 1.27
N ASN A 3 19.44 -5.83 0.71
CA ASN A 3 18.17 -6.39 1.19
C ASN A 3 18.22 -7.89 0.87
N LEU A 4 18.80 -8.70 1.77
CA LEU A 4 18.53 -10.13 1.72
C LEU A 4 17.18 -10.34 2.39
N ASP A 5 16.17 -10.54 1.55
CA ASP A 5 14.96 -11.21 2.01
C ASP A 5 15.35 -12.61 2.49
N LEU A 6 14.80 -13.00 3.62
CA LEU A 6 15.08 -14.24 4.32
C LEU A 6 13.73 -14.88 4.62
N SER A 7 13.61 -16.18 4.42
CA SER A 7 12.51 -16.94 4.99
C SER A 7 12.98 -18.32 5.43
N SER A 8 12.75 -18.64 6.69
CA SER A 8 12.96 -19.97 7.29
C SER A 8 11.68 -20.55 7.90
N ILE A 9 10.53 -19.91 7.62
CA ILE A 9 9.20 -20.35 8.03
C ILE A 9 8.25 -20.28 6.84
N ASP A 10 7.18 -21.09 6.89
CA ASP A 10 6.06 -20.96 5.97
C ASP A 10 5.23 -19.72 6.32
N ALA A 11 5.48 -18.63 5.59
CA ALA A 11 4.76 -17.38 5.75
C ALA A 11 4.58 -16.69 4.40
N GLU A 12 3.40 -16.10 4.21
CA GLU A 12 3.02 -15.38 3.00
C GLU A 12 2.93 -13.89 3.31
N VAL A 13 3.64 -13.08 2.51
CA VAL A 13 3.56 -11.61 2.58
C VAL A 13 2.87 -11.10 1.31
N SER A 14 1.88 -10.22 1.50
CA SER A 14 1.20 -9.51 0.43
C SER A 14 1.26 -8.00 0.70
N TYR A 15 1.35 -7.21 -0.36
CA TYR A 15 1.21 -5.75 -0.32
C TYR A 15 -0.01 -5.27 -1.09
N ASN A 16 -0.89 -6.19 -1.47
CA ASN A 16 -2.09 -5.91 -2.24
C ASN A 16 -3.36 -6.23 -1.43
N PRO A 17 -4.25 -5.25 -1.17
CA PRO A 17 -4.07 -3.80 -1.37
C PRO A 17 -3.22 -3.13 -0.27
N THR A 18 -2.95 -3.82 0.83
CA THR A 18 -2.18 -3.32 1.97
C THR A 18 -1.16 -4.34 2.44
N PRO A 19 -0.16 -3.95 3.25
CA PRO A 19 0.75 -4.88 3.88
C PRO A 19 0.00 -5.91 4.73
N LYS A 20 0.14 -7.18 4.37
CA LYS A 20 -0.41 -8.32 5.08
C LYS A 20 0.67 -9.39 5.22
N ILE A 21 0.66 -10.07 6.36
CA ILE A 21 1.42 -11.28 6.59
C ILE A 21 0.51 -12.37 7.13
N THR A 22 0.68 -13.59 6.62
CA THR A 22 0.07 -14.82 7.16
C THR A 22 1.20 -15.75 7.55
N ILE A 23 1.18 -16.26 8.79
CA ILE A 23 2.12 -17.31 9.21
C ILE A 23 1.37 -18.63 9.20
N ASN A 24 1.81 -19.57 8.37
CA ASN A 24 1.24 -20.91 8.21
C ASN A 24 2.15 -22.00 8.84
N ASP A 25 3.03 -21.59 9.74
CA ASP A 25 4.08 -22.43 10.33
C ASP A 25 3.85 -22.64 11.84
N SER A 26 4.18 -23.83 12.33
CA SER A 26 4.15 -24.23 13.75
C SER A 26 5.54 -24.39 14.37
N LEU A 27 6.59 -23.90 13.71
CA LEU A 27 7.96 -23.90 14.24
C LEU A 27 8.06 -23.25 15.62
N CYS A 28 7.27 -22.20 15.87
CA CYS A 28 7.11 -21.56 17.17
C CYS A 28 5.61 -21.48 17.52
N ASP A 29 5.28 -21.60 18.80
CA ASP A 29 3.91 -21.37 19.30
C ASP A 29 3.50 -19.89 19.17
N GLU A 30 4.45 -18.98 19.41
CA GLU A 30 4.30 -17.53 19.31
C GLU A 30 5.49 -16.93 18.54
N TYR A 31 5.19 -15.90 17.75
CA TYR A 31 6.16 -15.13 16.97
C TYR A 31 6.15 -13.66 17.43
N LEU A 32 7.27 -12.97 17.22
CA LEU A 32 7.31 -11.51 17.20
C LEU A 32 7.18 -11.05 15.74
N VAL A 33 6.07 -10.40 15.40
CA VAL A 33 5.85 -9.81 14.08
C VAL A 33 5.99 -8.29 14.17
N GLN A 34 6.80 -7.72 13.28
CA GLN A 34 7.02 -6.28 13.18
C GLN A 34 6.80 -5.80 11.75
N LEU A 35 6.05 -4.71 11.59
CA LEU A 35 5.90 -3.98 10.34
C LEU A 35 6.59 -2.62 10.45
N TYR A 36 7.47 -2.35 9.50
CA TYR A 36 8.16 -1.08 9.36
C TYR A 36 7.75 -0.38 8.07
N PHE A 37 7.81 0.96 8.09
CA PHE A 37 7.75 1.79 6.90
C PHE A 37 8.98 2.68 6.83
N LYS A 38 9.37 3.09 5.64
CA LYS A 38 10.48 4.02 5.45
C LYS A 38 9.94 5.46 5.54
N TYR A 39 10.56 6.27 6.38
CA TYR A 39 10.27 7.70 6.54
C TYR A 39 11.57 8.48 6.69
N ARG A 40 11.76 9.54 5.89
CA ARG A 40 12.96 10.38 5.88
C ARG A 40 14.27 9.60 5.79
N GLY A 41 14.27 8.52 5.01
CA GLY A 41 15.43 7.65 4.82
C GLY A 41 15.59 6.55 5.88
N GLU A 42 14.85 6.59 6.99
CA GLU A 42 14.96 5.65 8.11
C GLU A 42 13.80 4.67 8.16
N TRP A 43 14.01 3.50 8.76
CA TRP A 43 12.95 2.51 8.99
C TRP A 43 12.27 2.78 10.33
N THR A 44 11.00 3.18 10.29
CA THR A 44 10.17 3.48 11.44
C THR A 44 9.23 2.32 11.72
N LEU A 45 9.12 1.92 13.00
CA LEU A 45 8.21 0.86 13.42
C LEU A 45 6.76 1.37 13.35
N SER A 46 5.93 0.72 12.54
CA SER A 46 4.49 1.00 12.44
C SER A 46 3.67 0.11 13.36
N HIS A 47 4.05 -1.17 13.49
CA HIS A 47 3.30 -2.14 14.28
C HIS A 47 4.26 -3.22 14.82
N ALA A 48 3.96 -3.69 16.03
CA ALA A 48 4.62 -4.85 16.62
C ALA A 48 3.59 -5.67 17.42
N ASP A 49 3.58 -6.98 17.17
CA ASP A 49 2.87 -7.97 17.98
C ASP A 49 3.90 -8.99 18.50
N TYR A 50 4.07 -9.03 19.82
CA TYR A 50 5.08 -9.84 20.49
C TYR A 50 4.57 -11.23 20.90
N LYS A 51 3.29 -11.53 20.67
CA LYS A 51 2.67 -12.84 20.92
C LYS A 51 1.79 -13.25 19.75
N PHE A 52 2.30 -13.05 18.54
CA PHE A 52 1.57 -13.35 17.33
C PHE A 52 1.46 -14.88 17.16
N PRO A 53 0.26 -15.48 17.21
CA PRO A 53 0.13 -16.94 17.19
C PRO A 53 0.57 -17.59 15.86
N ALA A 54 0.82 -18.90 15.87
CA ALA A 54 0.87 -19.69 14.65
C ALA A 54 -0.49 -19.71 13.91
N TYR A 55 -0.49 -19.95 12.60
CA TYR A 55 -1.70 -20.08 11.76
C TYR A 55 -2.65 -18.87 11.82
N THR A 56 -2.08 -17.66 11.90
CA THR A 56 -2.85 -16.41 11.94
C THR A 56 -2.29 -15.37 10.98
N PHE A 57 -3.02 -14.27 10.83
CA PHE A 57 -2.66 -13.18 9.91
C PHE A 57 -2.78 -11.82 10.57
N PHE A 58 -1.96 -10.89 10.08
CA PHE A 58 -2.07 -9.46 10.35
C PHE A 58 -2.14 -8.73 9.03
N TYR A 59 -2.92 -7.65 8.97
CA TYR A 59 -2.92 -6.73 7.86
C TYR A 59 -2.97 -5.30 8.38
N SER A 60 -2.26 -4.41 7.70
CA SER A 60 -2.32 -2.99 7.93
C SER A 60 -3.55 -2.39 7.24
N TYR A 61 -4.14 -1.37 7.84
CA TYR A 61 -5.17 -0.54 7.19
C TYR A 61 -4.56 0.55 6.30
N ILE A 62 -3.24 0.61 6.21
CA ILE A 62 -2.53 1.63 5.46
C ILE A 62 -2.40 1.22 3.98
N THR A 63 -2.99 2.03 3.11
CA THR A 63 -3.08 1.81 1.65
C THR A 63 -2.11 2.67 0.83
N THR A 64 -1.49 3.71 1.40
CA THR A 64 -0.52 4.52 0.63
C THR A 64 0.76 3.75 0.35
N ARG A 65 1.43 4.16 -0.73
CA ARG A 65 2.73 3.65 -1.11
C ARG A 65 3.79 4.17 -0.13
N ASN A 66 4.10 3.33 0.86
CA ASN A 66 5.34 3.42 1.62
C ASN A 66 6.25 2.26 1.19
N LYS A 67 7.56 2.42 1.37
CA LYS A 67 8.44 1.24 1.42
C LYS A 67 8.16 0.53 2.73
N TRP A 68 7.54 -0.64 2.65
CA TRP A 68 7.22 -1.48 3.79
C TRP A 68 8.27 -2.55 4.02
N ARG A 69 8.39 -3.03 5.26
CA ARG A 69 9.20 -4.20 5.59
C ARG A 69 8.57 -4.99 6.74
N PHE A 70 8.33 -6.28 6.50
CA PHE A 70 8.03 -7.22 7.56
C PHE A 70 9.30 -7.83 8.12
N LYS A 71 9.30 -8.02 9.44
CA LYS A 71 10.25 -8.89 10.13
C LYS A 71 9.47 -9.81 11.06
N VAL A 72 9.79 -11.10 11.01
CA VAL A 72 9.24 -12.10 11.93
C VAL A 72 10.39 -12.75 12.67
N TYR A 73 10.26 -12.85 13.97
CA TYR A 73 11.21 -13.53 14.84
C TYR A 73 10.51 -14.61 15.64
N GLY A 74 11.28 -15.59 16.09
CA GLY A 74 10.79 -16.64 16.97
C GLY A 74 11.94 -17.33 17.69
N PHE A 75 11.60 -18.16 18.67
CA PHE A 75 12.55 -18.99 19.39
C PHE A 75 12.69 -20.35 18.69
N VAL A 76 13.90 -20.65 18.24
CA VAL A 76 14.24 -21.97 17.67
C VAL A 76 15.24 -22.63 18.63
N GLY A 77 14.73 -23.55 19.46
CA GLY A 77 15.41 -23.96 20.67
C GLY A 77 15.52 -22.78 21.65
N ASP A 78 16.69 -22.56 22.23
CA ASP A 78 16.93 -21.46 23.19
C ASP A 78 17.31 -20.13 22.52
N ALA A 79 17.36 -20.08 21.19
CA ALA A 79 17.86 -18.92 20.45
C ALA A 79 16.73 -18.13 19.80
N PHE A 80 16.65 -16.83 20.11
CA PHE A 80 15.79 -15.88 19.42
C PHE A 80 16.40 -15.47 18.07
N LYS A 81 15.68 -15.73 16.97
CA LYS A 81 16.20 -15.55 15.61
C LYS A 81 15.22 -14.79 14.73
N LEU A 82 15.76 -14.06 13.76
CA LEU A 82 15.00 -13.55 12.61
C LEU A 82 14.67 -14.73 11.69
N LEU A 83 13.39 -15.02 11.54
CA LEU A 83 12.87 -16.14 10.74
C LEU A 83 12.39 -15.69 9.37
N LEU A 84 11.84 -14.48 9.27
CA LEU A 84 11.47 -13.87 8.00
C LEU A 84 11.85 -12.40 7.96
N GLN A 85 12.36 -11.95 6.81
CA GLN A 85 12.41 -10.55 6.42
C GLN A 85 11.93 -10.44 4.98
N ASN A 86 10.92 -9.61 4.76
CA ASN A 86 10.40 -9.31 3.43
C ASN A 86 10.27 -7.79 3.28
N THR A 87 10.91 -7.23 2.27
CA THR A 87 10.89 -5.79 1.99
C THR A 87 10.13 -5.52 0.70
N TYR A 88 9.25 -4.52 0.73
CA TYR A 88 8.50 -4.07 -0.43
C TYR A 88 9.44 -3.61 -1.56
N ASP A 89 9.32 -4.25 -2.72
CA ASP A 89 9.98 -3.86 -3.98
C ASP A 89 9.07 -4.15 -5.17
N GLU A 90 8.54 -3.10 -5.81
CA GLU A 90 7.69 -3.22 -7.00
C GLU A 90 8.45 -3.34 -8.33
N THR A 91 9.79 -3.40 -8.30
CA THR A 91 10.61 -3.52 -9.53
C THR A 91 10.22 -4.76 -10.33
N GLY A 92 9.86 -4.58 -11.61
CA GLY A 92 9.39 -5.66 -12.48
C GLY A 92 8.00 -6.23 -12.14
N GLN A 93 7.36 -5.74 -11.07
CA GLN A 93 6.06 -6.21 -10.61
C GLN A 93 4.90 -5.48 -11.29
N ARG A 94 3.68 -6.02 -11.14
CA ARG A 94 2.44 -5.39 -11.61
C ARG A 94 1.82 -4.53 -10.51
N VAL A 95 1.71 -3.23 -10.78
CA VAL A 95 1.08 -2.24 -9.89
C VAL A 95 -0.19 -1.72 -10.53
N VAL A 96 -1.24 -1.56 -9.72
CA VAL A 96 -2.53 -1.02 -10.18
C VAL A 96 -2.80 0.33 -9.53
N PHE A 97 -3.18 1.30 -10.34
CA PHE A 97 -3.76 2.56 -9.90
C PHE A 97 -5.24 2.59 -10.28
N ASN A 98 -6.12 2.65 -9.29
CA ASN A 98 -7.55 2.85 -9.51
C ASN A 98 -7.87 4.34 -9.41
N LEU A 99 -8.23 4.96 -10.53
CA LEU A 99 -8.62 6.36 -10.56
C LEU A 99 -10.12 6.48 -10.32
N HIS A 100 -10.49 7.25 -9.30
CA HIS A 100 -11.90 7.49 -8.93
C HIS A 100 -12.36 8.91 -9.26
N SER A 101 -11.64 9.63 -10.12
CA SER A 101 -12.00 11.01 -10.48
C SER A 101 -13.28 11.04 -11.31
N GLU A 102 -14.06 12.11 -11.10
CA GLU A 102 -15.21 12.40 -11.93
C GLU A 102 -14.84 13.09 -13.26
N SER A 103 -13.55 13.40 -13.49
CA SER A 103 -13.07 14.19 -14.63
C SER A 103 -12.00 13.47 -15.43
N SER A 104 -12.24 13.28 -16.73
CA SER A 104 -11.25 12.71 -17.65
C SER A 104 -9.99 13.57 -17.79
N LYS A 105 -10.08 14.88 -17.56
CA LYS A 105 -8.93 15.78 -17.56
C LYS A 105 -8.00 15.49 -16.39
N ILE A 106 -8.55 15.22 -15.21
CA ILE A 106 -7.78 14.87 -14.00
C ILE A 106 -7.15 13.49 -14.19
N ASP A 107 -7.90 12.52 -14.69
CA ASP A 107 -7.36 11.18 -14.95
C ASP A 107 -6.23 11.21 -15.99
N ALA A 108 -6.32 12.06 -17.02
CA ALA A 108 -5.23 12.26 -17.97
C ALA A 108 -3.94 12.79 -17.30
N ALA A 109 -4.08 13.68 -16.32
CA ALA A 109 -2.95 14.16 -15.52
C ALA A 109 -2.35 13.04 -14.65
N HIS A 110 -3.19 12.26 -13.97
CA HIS A 110 -2.73 11.10 -13.18
C HIS A 110 -2.08 10.00 -14.03
N ILE A 111 -2.56 9.75 -15.25
CA ILE A 111 -1.91 8.83 -16.20
C ILE A 111 -0.49 9.31 -16.54
N SER A 112 -0.29 10.61 -16.68
CA SER A 112 1.04 11.18 -16.94
C SER A 112 1.98 10.92 -15.76
N LYS A 113 1.49 11.12 -14.52
CA LYS A 113 2.23 10.79 -13.29
C LYS A 113 2.52 9.29 -13.16
N ALA A 114 1.57 8.43 -13.52
CA ALA A 114 1.76 6.99 -13.55
C ALA A 114 2.88 6.54 -14.53
N ILE A 115 3.08 7.28 -15.62
CA ILE A 115 4.19 7.05 -16.57
C ILE A 115 5.53 7.44 -15.96
N GLU A 116 5.60 8.55 -15.23
CA GLU A 116 6.81 8.97 -14.52
C GLU A 116 7.15 7.97 -13.41
N PHE A 117 6.16 7.57 -12.63
CA PHE A 117 6.26 6.52 -11.62
C PHE A 117 6.83 5.22 -12.20
N GLN A 118 6.28 4.78 -13.34
CA GLN A 118 6.72 3.55 -14.00
C GLN A 118 8.21 3.63 -14.37
N LYS A 119 8.67 4.76 -14.91
CA LYS A 119 10.07 4.96 -15.29
C LYS A 119 11.00 4.92 -14.09
N GLN A 120 10.60 5.54 -12.97
CA GLN A 120 11.42 5.61 -11.75
C GLN A 120 11.54 4.25 -11.06
N ASN A 121 10.48 3.45 -11.07
CA ASN A 121 10.39 2.20 -10.29
C ASN A 121 10.51 0.94 -11.15
N CYS A 122 10.65 1.06 -12.46
CA CYS A 122 10.85 -0.05 -13.40
C CYS A 122 9.80 -1.17 -13.26
N CYS A 123 8.55 -0.81 -12.99
CA CYS A 123 7.42 -1.74 -12.83
C CYS A 123 6.53 -1.79 -14.08
N ILE A 124 5.48 -2.60 -14.04
CA ILE A 124 4.40 -2.63 -15.02
C ILE A 124 3.16 -2.03 -14.35
N VAL A 125 2.66 -0.92 -14.89
CA VAL A 125 1.52 -0.20 -14.33
C VAL A 125 0.26 -0.48 -15.13
N PHE A 126 -0.83 -0.70 -14.41
CA PHE A 126 -2.18 -0.68 -14.96
C PHE A 126 -2.95 0.46 -14.32
N VAL A 127 -3.52 1.34 -15.14
CA VAL A 127 -4.36 2.43 -14.67
C VAL A 127 -5.81 2.08 -15.00
N LYS A 128 -6.61 1.83 -13.97
CA LYS A 128 -8.05 1.62 -14.10
C LYS A 128 -8.77 2.95 -14.02
N THR A 129 -9.58 3.25 -15.03
CA THR A 129 -10.43 4.45 -15.07
C THR A 129 -11.71 4.17 -15.85
N ARG A 130 -12.81 4.80 -15.46
CA ARG A 130 -14.08 4.78 -16.22
C ARG A 130 -13.96 5.46 -17.60
N PHE A 131 -12.94 6.30 -17.79
CA PHE A 131 -12.66 7.00 -19.05
C PHE A 131 -11.67 6.25 -19.94
N SER A 132 -11.46 4.95 -19.69
CA SER A 132 -10.50 4.11 -20.42
C SER A 132 -10.63 4.21 -21.94
N ASN A 133 -11.86 4.22 -22.48
CA ASN A 133 -12.12 4.35 -23.91
C ASN A 133 -11.57 5.64 -24.52
N LEU A 134 -11.59 6.75 -23.77
CA LEU A 134 -11.08 8.05 -24.18
C LEU A 134 -9.56 8.16 -23.99
N LEU A 135 -9.04 7.60 -22.89
CA LEU A 135 -7.68 7.82 -22.42
C LEU A 135 -6.70 6.68 -22.73
N LYS A 136 -7.16 5.57 -23.32
CA LYS A 136 -6.32 4.37 -23.59
C LYS A 136 -5.02 4.66 -24.33
N ASN A 137 -5.03 5.65 -25.21
CA ASN A 137 -3.87 6.02 -26.04
C ASN A 137 -2.86 6.92 -25.30
N LEU A 138 -3.17 7.40 -24.10
CA LEU A 138 -2.22 8.13 -23.26
C LEU A 138 -1.22 7.21 -22.57
N GLY A 139 -1.56 5.92 -22.44
CA GLY A 139 -0.66 4.92 -21.89
C GLY A 139 0.53 4.61 -22.80
N ASN A 140 1.35 3.66 -22.37
CA ASN A 140 2.48 3.13 -23.13
C ASN A 140 2.58 1.61 -22.89
N PRO A 141 3.52 0.87 -23.52
CA PRO A 141 3.60 -0.58 -23.37
C PRO A 141 3.71 -1.09 -21.91
N PHE A 142 4.26 -0.27 -21.01
CA PHE A 142 4.45 -0.54 -19.59
C PHE A 142 3.41 0.14 -18.69
N VAL A 143 2.59 1.05 -19.22
CA VAL A 143 1.48 1.73 -18.54
C VAL A 143 0.20 1.52 -19.32
N ARG A 144 -0.58 0.52 -18.93
CA ARG A 144 -1.80 0.12 -19.64
C ARG A 144 -3.01 0.77 -18.99
N VAL A 145 -3.71 1.61 -19.74
CA VAL A 145 -4.97 2.21 -19.31
C VAL A 145 -6.11 1.27 -19.69
N VAL A 146 -6.89 0.84 -18.70
CA VAL A 146 -7.93 -0.18 -18.85
C VAL A 146 -9.21 0.24 -18.13
N ASP A 147 -10.32 -0.40 -18.49
CA ASP A 147 -11.59 -0.20 -17.81
C ASP A 147 -11.55 -0.72 -16.36
N THR A 148 -12.37 -0.14 -15.48
CA THR A 148 -12.46 -0.53 -14.07
C THR A 148 -12.86 -1.99 -13.88
N SER A 149 -13.61 -2.57 -14.83
CA SER A 149 -14.06 -3.96 -14.80
C SER A 149 -13.01 -4.99 -15.22
N VAL A 150 -11.86 -4.56 -15.77
CA VAL A 150 -10.84 -5.49 -16.25
C VAL A 150 -10.13 -6.16 -15.07
N ASP A 151 -10.16 -7.48 -15.02
CA ASP A 151 -9.39 -8.27 -14.07
C ASP A 151 -7.92 -8.39 -14.49
N ILE A 152 -7.02 -8.15 -13.54
CA ILE A 152 -5.58 -8.19 -13.75
C ILE A 152 -5.01 -9.24 -12.79
N ASN A 153 -4.33 -10.24 -13.35
CA ASN A 153 -3.73 -11.31 -12.56
C ASN A 153 -2.36 -10.91 -12.02
N ASN A 154 -1.96 -11.53 -10.90
CA ASN A 154 -0.66 -11.37 -10.25
C ASN A 154 -0.32 -9.90 -9.94
N ILE A 155 -1.27 -9.17 -9.33
CA ILE A 155 -1.06 -7.81 -8.87
C ILE A 155 -0.24 -7.85 -7.58
N TYR A 156 0.84 -7.07 -7.56
CA TYR A 156 1.72 -6.94 -6.40
C TYR A 156 1.24 -5.87 -5.42
N ALA A 157 0.74 -4.74 -5.94
CA ALA A 157 0.17 -3.65 -5.13
C ALA A 157 -0.94 -2.93 -5.89
N THR A 158 -1.95 -2.47 -5.16
CA THR A 158 -3.05 -1.66 -5.68
C THR A 158 -3.17 -0.39 -4.86
N PHE A 159 -3.28 0.75 -5.53
CA PHE A 159 -3.48 2.05 -4.88
C PHE A 159 -4.75 2.70 -5.44
N ASP A 160 -5.67 3.03 -4.54
CA ASP A 160 -6.88 3.78 -4.87
C ASP A 160 -6.57 5.28 -4.85
N ILE A 161 -6.60 5.94 -6.01
CA ILE A 161 -6.32 7.38 -6.11
C ILE A 161 -7.64 8.13 -5.86
N ARG A 162 -7.90 8.42 -4.59
CA ARG A 162 -9.07 9.17 -4.13
C ARG A 162 -8.79 9.87 -2.81
N GLN A 163 -9.41 11.03 -2.61
CA GLN A 163 -9.24 11.82 -1.38
C GLN A 163 -9.56 11.03 -0.11
N ASN A 164 -10.51 10.09 -0.14
CA ASN A 164 -10.88 9.30 1.04
C ASN A 164 -9.77 8.37 1.54
N GLU A 165 -8.81 7.96 0.72
CA GLU A 165 -7.65 7.19 1.19
C GLU A 165 -6.73 8.01 2.10
N ILE A 166 -6.78 9.34 1.97
CA ILE A 166 -6.10 10.27 2.87
C ILE A 166 -6.88 10.39 4.21
N LEU A 167 -8.21 10.23 4.18
CA LEU A 167 -9.13 10.43 5.31
C LEU A 167 -9.15 9.29 6.35
N THR A 168 -8.89 8.04 5.96
CA THR A 168 -9.03 6.85 6.84
C THR A 168 -7.93 6.71 7.89
N ARG A 169 -6.99 7.66 7.97
CA ARG A 169 -5.85 7.63 8.91
C ARG A 169 -6.11 8.28 10.28
N GLN A 170 -7.36 8.38 10.71
CA GLN A 170 -7.70 8.72 12.10
C GLN A 170 -7.76 7.46 12.96
N HIS A 171 -6.80 7.35 13.87
CA HIS A 171 -6.70 6.31 14.88
C HIS A 171 -7.88 6.41 15.88
N SER A 172 -8.99 5.70 15.63
CA SER A 172 -9.72 4.84 16.58
C SER A 172 -11.11 4.46 16.04
N ASP A 173 -11.47 3.17 16.18
CA ASP A 173 -12.81 2.65 15.89
C ASP A 173 -13.91 3.27 16.76
N TRP A 174 -13.53 3.90 17.88
CA TRP A 174 -14.43 4.59 18.80
C TRP A 174 -14.79 6.01 18.34
N THR A 175 -13.88 6.69 17.63
CA THR A 175 -14.16 8.01 17.00
C THR A 175 -14.75 7.86 15.61
N SER A 176 -14.54 6.72 14.94
CA SER A 176 -15.29 6.38 13.73
C SER A 176 -16.62 5.72 14.11
N SER A 177 -17.54 6.49 14.66
CA SER A 177 -18.93 6.04 14.84
C SER A 177 -19.52 5.64 13.48
N LYS A 178 -19.44 4.35 13.14
CA LYS A 178 -20.18 3.65 12.07
C LYS A 178 -20.62 4.52 10.88
N HIS A 179 -19.69 5.19 10.22
CA HIS A 179 -19.99 6.01 9.04
C HIS A 179 -19.10 5.63 7.86
N TRP A 180 -19.44 4.49 7.26
CA TRP A 180 -19.47 4.36 5.81
C TRP A 180 -20.95 4.21 5.45
N PRO A 181 -21.53 4.84 4.40
CA PRO A 181 -20.99 5.72 3.37
C PRO A 181 -21.62 7.15 3.45
N GLU A 182 -21.06 8.12 2.72
CA GLU A 182 -21.58 9.49 2.56
C GLU A 182 -21.49 10.42 3.79
N ARG A 183 -20.66 11.48 3.65
CA ARG A 183 -20.79 12.79 4.35
C ARG A 183 -20.43 12.86 5.85
N GLY A 184 -19.39 12.16 6.30
CA GLY A 184 -18.76 12.46 7.60
C GLY A 184 -17.77 13.62 7.48
N LYS A 185 -17.99 14.74 8.19
CA LYS A 185 -16.99 15.82 8.31
C LYS A 185 -15.72 15.26 8.97
N ALA A 186 -14.60 15.28 8.25
CA ALA A 186 -13.31 14.83 8.74
C ALA A 186 -12.61 15.94 9.56
N LEU A 187 -12.11 15.57 10.73
CA LEU A 187 -11.25 16.39 11.60
C LEU A 187 -9.80 16.42 11.08
N GLU A 188 -9.09 17.50 11.42
CA GLU A 188 -7.71 17.80 11.01
C GLU A 188 -6.72 16.72 11.47
N THR A 189 -5.80 16.30 10.60
CA THR A 189 -4.69 15.38 10.95
C THR A 189 -3.39 16.16 11.15
N PHE A 190 -2.43 15.57 11.86
CA PHE A 190 -1.17 16.20 12.31
C PHE A 190 -0.31 16.80 11.17
N ASN A 191 -0.45 16.33 9.92
CA ASN A 191 0.23 16.87 8.75
C ASN A 191 -0.66 17.73 7.83
N HIS A 192 -1.95 17.87 8.12
CA HIS A 192 -2.92 18.51 7.22
C HIS A 192 -3.61 19.66 7.96
N GLN A 193 -2.82 20.71 8.22
CA GLN A 193 -3.29 21.97 8.81
C GLN A 193 -4.19 22.79 7.86
N HIS A 194 -4.45 22.31 6.64
CA HIS A 194 -5.19 23.06 5.62
C HIS A 194 -6.44 22.31 5.16
N ASN A 195 -7.51 23.10 5.06
CA ASN A 195 -8.89 22.73 4.77
C ASN A 195 -9.00 21.90 3.47
N TRP A 196 -9.36 20.61 3.61
CA TRP A 196 -9.34 19.59 2.54
C TRP A 196 -10.31 19.85 1.37
N LEU A 197 -11.27 20.74 1.54
CA LEU A 197 -12.14 21.24 0.45
C LEU A 197 -11.38 21.96 -0.66
N TYR A 198 -10.16 22.43 -0.37
CA TYR A 198 -9.27 23.10 -1.31
C TYR A 198 -8.12 22.23 -1.79
N TYR A 199 -8.11 20.95 -1.38
CA TYR A 199 -7.07 20.02 -1.79
C TYR A 199 -7.25 19.67 -3.27
N SER A 200 -6.24 19.99 -4.09
CA SER A 200 -6.32 19.74 -5.52
C SER A 200 -6.43 18.24 -5.77
N GLN A 201 -7.40 17.84 -6.59
CA GLN A 201 -7.51 16.46 -7.05
C GLN A 201 -6.26 16.02 -7.83
N GLU A 202 -5.49 16.97 -8.37
CA GLU A 202 -4.22 16.71 -9.04
C GLU A 202 -3.14 16.25 -8.05
N ASP A 203 -3.16 16.72 -6.81
CA ASP A 203 -2.15 16.44 -5.77
C ASP A 203 -2.39 15.10 -5.07
N VAL A 204 -3.61 14.56 -5.13
CA VAL A 204 -4.01 13.30 -4.45
C VAL A 204 -3.13 12.13 -4.87
N PHE A 205 -2.71 12.11 -6.13
CA PHE A 205 -1.82 11.07 -6.64
C PHE A 205 -0.48 11.10 -5.90
N ASP A 206 0.12 12.27 -5.74
CA ASP A 206 1.46 12.41 -5.17
C ASP A 206 1.43 12.05 -3.68
N ASP A 207 0.41 12.49 -2.92
CA ASP A 207 0.30 12.17 -1.49
C ASP A 207 0.11 10.66 -1.21
N ILE A 208 -0.49 9.93 -2.17
CA ILE A 208 -0.69 8.47 -2.04
C ILE A 208 0.54 7.70 -2.52
N ILE A 209 1.28 8.22 -3.51
CA ILE A 209 2.34 7.49 -4.21
C ILE A 209 3.75 7.87 -3.75
N ASP A 210 3.97 9.12 -3.37
CA ASP A 210 5.27 9.70 -2.99
C ASP A 210 5.33 10.00 -1.49
N TYR A 211 5.14 8.97 -0.67
CA TYR A 211 5.31 9.07 0.78
C TYR A 211 6.76 8.73 1.17
N GLU A 212 7.63 9.73 1.29
CA GLU A 212 8.95 9.63 1.96
C GLU A 212 9.06 10.53 3.20
#